data_AF-A0A537V1T9-F1
#
_entry.id   AF-A0A537V1T9-F1
#
_cell.length_a   1.000
_cell.length_b   1.000
_cell.length_c   1.000
_cell.angle_alpha   90.00
_cell.angle_beta   90.00
_cell.angle_gamma   90.00
#
_symmetry.space_group_name_H-M   'P 1'
#
loop_
_entity.id
_entity.type
_entity.pdbx_description
1 polymer ?
#
loop_
_entity_poly.entity_id
_entity_poly.type
_entity_poly.pdbx_seq_one_letter_code
_entity_poly.pdbx_strand_id
1 'polypeptide(L)' 'KVVDLYVHYLRRKLGPGGDIIQTVRGVGYSVGR' A
#
# COMPACT_ATOMS: atom_id res chain seq x y z
N LYS A 1 1.32 -12.50 1.84
CA LYS A 1 1.06 -13.01 0.47
C LYS A 1 -0.18 -12.41 -0.16
N VAL A 2 -1.40 -12.66 0.35
CA VAL A 2 -2.64 -12.06 -0.22
C VAL A 2 -2.71 -10.55 0.02
N VAL A 3 -2.29 -10.09 1.21
CA VAL A 3 -2.26 -8.67 1.57
C VAL A 3 -1.42 -7.85 0.58
N ASP A 4 -0.23 -8.34 0.23
CA ASP A 4 0.69 -7.65 -0.68
C ASP A 4 0.09 -7.47 -2.07
N LEU A 5 -0.64 -8.47 -2.55
CA LEU A 5 -1.34 -8.43 -3.83
C LEU A 5 -2.44 -7.36 -3.83
N TYR A 6 -3.26 -7.31 -2.77
CA TYR A 6 -4.33 -6.32 -2.66
C TYR A 6 -3.78 -4.91 -2.46
N VAL A 7 -2.68 -4.74 -1.71
CA VAL A 7 -2.01 -3.44 -1.59
C VAL A 7 -1.45 -2.99 -2.94
N HIS A 8 -0.85 -3.90 -3.72
CA HIS A 8 -0.42 -3.60 -5.08
C HIS A 8 -1.59 -3.16 -5.98
N TYR A 9 -2.72 -3.86 -5.94
CA TYR A 9 -3.91 -3.45 -6.69
C TYR A 9 -4.48 -2.12 -6.20
N LEU A 10 -4.48 -1.88 -4.89
CA LEU A 10 -4.98 -0.63 -4.32
C LEU A 10 -4.12 0.56 -4.76
N ARG A 11 -2.79 0.44 -4.72
CA ARG A 11 -1.88 1.47 -5.26
C ARG A 11 -2.17 1.76 -6.74
N ARG A 12 -2.40 0.74 -7.55
CA ARG A 12 -2.77 0.93 -8.97
C ARG A 12 -4.12 1.62 -9.14
N LYS A 13 -5.12 1.29 -8.32
CA LYS A 13 -6.44 1.94 -8.36
C LYS A 13 -6.39 3.41 -7.94
N LEU A 14 -5.49 3.76 -7.02
CA LEU A 14 -5.31 5.13 -6.53
C LEU A 14 -4.44 6.01 -7.45
N GLY A 15 -3.69 5.41 -8.38
CA GLY A 15 -2.82 6.14 -9.28
C GLY A 15 -1.79 6.99 -8.51
N PRO A 16 -1.64 8.30 -8.80
CA PRO A 16 -0.73 9.19 -8.06
C PRO A 16 -1.01 9.26 -6.55
N GLY A 17 -2.23 8.95 -6.10
CA GLY A 17 -2.57 8.91 -4.68
C GLY A 17 -2.09 7.65 -3.95
N GLY A 18 -1.51 6.67 -4.65
CA GLY A 18 -1.03 5.41 -4.07
C GLY A 18 0.14 5.57 -3.10
N ASP A 19 0.85 6.70 -3.15
CA ASP A 19 1.98 7.03 -2.29
C ASP A 19 1.58 7.25 -0.82
N ILE A 20 0.28 7.44 -0.54
CA ILE A 20 -0.26 7.47 0.83
C ILE A 20 -0.10 6.12 1.56
N ILE A 21 0.10 5.03 0.80
CA ILE A 21 0.28 3.69 1.36
C ILE A 21 1.76 3.42 1.55
N GLN A 22 2.24 3.53 2.78
CA GLN A 22 3.63 3.31 3.13
C GLN A 22 3.89 1.88 3.59
N THR A 23 5.03 1.33 3.21
CA THR A 23 5.49 0.01 3.68
C THR A 23 6.37 0.18 4.92
N VAL A 24 5.93 -0.41 6.03
CA VAL A 24 6.68 -0.47 7.29
C VAL A 24 7.43 -1.81 7.32
N ARG A 25 8.75 -1.78 7.12
CA ARG A 25 9.58 -2.98 7.02
C ARG A 25 9.44 -3.84 8.28
N GLY A 26 9.14 -5.13 8.09
CA GLY A 26 8.96 -6.08 9.19
C GLY A 26 7.62 -5.99 9.92
N VAL A 27 6.73 -5.05 9.54
CA VAL A 27 5.43 -4.83 10.23
C VAL A 27 4.25 -4.96 9.26
N GLY A 28 4.28 -4.24 8.13
CA GLY A 28 3.15 -4.23 7.19
C GLY A 28 3.01 -2.92 6.43
N TYR A 29 1.79 -2.38 6.39
CA TYR A 29 1.45 -1.19 5.61
C TYR A 29 0.72 -0.16 6.48
N SER A 30 1.01 1.12 6.23
CA SER A 30 0.33 2.25 6.85
C SER A 30 -0.36 3.10 5.78
N VAL A 31 -1.44 3.78 6.14
CA VAL A 31 -2.17 4.70 5.28
C VAL A 31 -2.31 6.03 6.02
N GLY A 32 -1.73 7.08 5.45
CA GLY A 32 -1.77 8.42 6.03
C GLY A 32 -0.42 9.14 5.95
N ARG A 33 -0.34 10.31 6.59
CA ARG A 33 0.92 11.03 6.82
C ARG A 33 1.53 10.62 8.15
#